data_AF-A0A1H3YKH6-F1
#
_entry.id   AF-A0A1H3YKH6-F1
#
_cell.length_a   1.000
_cell.length_b   1.000
_cell.length_c   1.000
_cell.angle_alpha   90.00
_cell.angle_beta   90.00
_cell.angle_gamma   90.00
#
_symmetry.space_group_name_H-M   'P 1'
#
loop_
_entity.id
_entity.type
_entity.pdbx_description
1 polymer ?
#
loop_
_entity_poly.entity_id
_entity_poly.type
_entity_poly.pdbx_seq_one_letter_code
_entity_poly.pdbx_strand_id
1 'polypeptide(L)'
;IFLPLGCTVLSVFFILSFPCIFDCTFMITLQTAFLLNHRYAPYYKWMHRGLRDLPLLADLEPLLRTLFLAPDQRDKWSGVDILRWRCQINTADDCVRVIEKISDRIRVVLLDMGLSQVDSDFLDHHTGAILSRITDDALRRI
;
A
#
# COMPACT_ATOMS: atom_id res chain seq x y z
N ILE A 1 23.49 10.72 -2.41
CA ILE A 1 22.54 11.76 -2.85
C ILE A 1 21.14 11.22 -2.55
N PHE A 2 20.70 11.41 -1.31
CA PHE A 2 19.39 11.01 -0.81
C PHE A 2 18.51 12.25 -0.94
N LEU A 3 17.55 12.25 -1.87
CA LEU A 3 16.59 13.35 -1.98
C LEU A 3 15.43 13.10 -1.01
N PRO A 4 15.07 14.08 -0.17
CA PRO A 4 13.90 14.01 0.67
C PRO A 4 12.69 14.38 -0.19
N LEU A 5 12.07 13.39 -0.81
CA LEU A 5 10.82 13.59 -1.54
C LEU A 5 9.85 12.51 -1.08
N GLY A 6 8.88 12.92 -0.25
CA GLY A 6 7.66 12.18 0.03
C GLY A 6 6.81 12.05 -1.24
N CYS A 7 7.35 11.35 -2.24
CA CYS A 7 6.77 11.19 -3.55
C CYS A 7 6.57 9.69 -3.80
N THR A 8 5.40 9.19 -3.44
CA THR A 8 4.84 7.89 -3.84
C THR A 8 4.93 7.66 -5.36
N VAL A 9 5.03 8.73 -6.15
CA VAL A 9 5.10 8.71 -7.61
C VAL A 9 6.39 8.05 -8.13
N LEU A 10 7.52 8.27 -7.45
CA LEU A 10 8.76 7.55 -7.78
C LEU A 10 8.66 6.08 -7.39
N SER A 11 7.88 5.75 -6.35
CA SER A 11 7.56 4.36 -6.02
C SER A 11 6.72 3.71 -7.13
N VAL A 12 5.68 4.37 -7.66
CA VAL A 12 4.79 3.76 -8.68
C VAL A 12 5.50 3.54 -10.03
N PHE A 13 6.37 4.47 -10.44
CA PHE A 13 7.20 4.28 -11.64
C PHE A 13 8.18 3.10 -11.47
N PHE A 14 8.71 2.90 -10.26
CA PHE A 14 9.56 1.73 -9.95
C PHE A 14 8.75 0.43 -9.78
N ILE A 15 7.51 0.50 -9.28
CA ILE A 15 6.61 -0.64 -9.00
C ILE A 15 6.34 -1.47 -10.27
N LEU A 16 6.29 -0.85 -11.45
CA LEU A 16 5.95 -1.54 -12.71
C LEU A 16 7.17 -1.92 -13.57
N SER A 17 8.35 -1.35 -13.30
CA SER A 17 9.61 -1.76 -13.94
C SER A 17 10.30 -2.93 -13.26
N PHE A 18 9.99 -3.23 -11.99
CA PHE A 18 10.59 -4.35 -11.24
C PHE A 18 9.53 -5.28 -10.67
N PRO A 19 9.39 -6.54 -11.16
CA PRO A 19 8.40 -7.50 -10.64
C PRO A 19 8.56 -7.75 -9.12
N CYS A 20 9.75 -7.52 -8.57
CA CYS A 20 10.04 -7.67 -7.15
C CYS A 20 9.25 -6.69 -6.25
N ILE A 21 8.86 -5.52 -6.75
CA ILE A 21 8.17 -4.50 -5.93
C ILE A 21 6.66 -4.76 -5.88
N PHE A 22 6.12 -5.37 -6.93
CA PHE A 22 4.77 -5.91 -6.95
C PHE A 22 4.58 -6.96 -5.84
N ASP A 23 5.52 -7.90 -5.73
CA ASP A 23 5.55 -8.91 -4.67
C ASP A 23 5.66 -8.27 -3.27
N CYS A 24 6.47 -7.22 -3.11
CA CYS A 24 6.60 -6.50 -1.85
C CYS A 24 5.30 -5.80 -1.42
N THR A 25 4.63 -5.10 -2.34
CA THR A 25 3.37 -4.38 -2.05
C THR A 25 2.28 -5.34 -1.61
N PHE A 26 2.20 -6.49 -2.29
CA PHE A 26 1.29 -7.57 -1.94
C PHE A 26 1.57 -8.12 -0.54
N MET A 27 2.83 -8.43 -0.22
CA MET A 27 3.19 -9.01 1.07
C MET A 27 2.96 -8.03 2.23
N ILE A 28 3.34 -6.77 2.08
CA ILE A 28 3.14 -5.73 3.09
C ILE A 28 1.64 -5.52 3.34
N THR A 29 0.83 -5.41 2.29
CA THR A 29 -0.63 -5.25 2.41
C THR A 29 -1.26 -6.39 3.23
N LEU A 30 -0.87 -7.63 2.94
CA LEU A 30 -1.35 -8.79 3.69
C LEU A 30 -0.92 -8.73 5.15
N GLN A 31 0.35 -8.43 5.43
CA GLN A 31 0.85 -8.32 6.80
C GLN A 31 0.11 -7.22 7.58
N THR A 32 -0.11 -6.06 6.97
CA THR A 32 -0.90 -4.98 7.56
C THR A 32 -2.32 -5.44 7.88
N ALA A 33 -2.99 -6.15 6.97
CA ALA A 33 -4.33 -6.65 7.21
C ALA A 33 -4.39 -7.61 8.41
N PHE A 34 -3.44 -8.55 8.53
CA PHE A 34 -3.37 -9.45 9.69
C PHE A 34 -3.06 -8.70 10.99
N LEU A 35 -2.13 -7.75 10.95
CA LEU A 35 -1.74 -6.93 12.09
C LEU A 35 -2.92 -6.11 12.63
N LEU A 36 -3.66 -5.43 11.75
CA LEU A 36 -4.83 -4.64 12.13
C LEU A 36 -5.97 -5.48 12.70
N ASN A 37 -6.05 -6.75 12.33
CA ASN A 37 -7.01 -7.70 12.90
C ASN A 37 -6.49 -8.36 14.20
N HIS A 38 -5.32 -7.98 14.71
CA HIS A 38 -4.64 -8.62 15.85
C HIS A 38 -4.50 -10.14 15.71
N ARG A 39 -4.32 -10.63 14.47
CA ARG A 39 -4.15 -12.06 14.17
C ARG A 39 -2.74 -12.34 13.69
N TYR A 40 -2.23 -13.49 14.07
CA TYR A 40 -0.93 -13.95 13.58
C TYR A 40 -0.99 -14.16 12.06
N ALA A 41 -0.04 -13.57 11.34
CA ALA A 41 0.09 -13.76 9.90
C ALA A 41 0.65 -15.18 9.62
N PRO A 42 -0.07 -16.03 8.89
CA PRO A 42 0.42 -17.36 8.53
C PRO A 42 1.57 -17.25 7.50
N TYR A 43 2.19 -18.37 7.15
CA TYR A 43 3.23 -18.41 6.11
C TYR A 43 2.73 -17.78 4.79
N TYR A 44 3.59 -17.03 4.09
CA TYR A 44 3.20 -16.12 2.98
C TYR A 44 2.32 -16.78 1.91
N LYS A 45 2.55 -18.07 1.62
CA LYS A 45 1.75 -18.84 0.63
C LYS A 45 0.27 -18.94 1.01
N TRP A 46 -0.05 -18.83 2.29
CA TRP A 46 -1.41 -19.00 2.82
C TRP A 46 -2.03 -17.68 3.30
N MET A 47 -1.25 -16.61 3.42
CA MET A 47 -1.74 -15.29 3.84
C MET A 47 -2.88 -14.80 2.95
N HIS A 48 -2.73 -14.93 1.62
CA HIS A 48 -3.77 -14.52 0.69
C HIS A 48 -5.09 -15.28 0.89
N ARG A 49 -5.02 -16.59 1.18
CA ARG A 49 -6.22 -17.39 1.45
C ARG A 49 -6.88 -16.99 2.77
N GLY A 50 -6.08 -16.78 3.82
CA GLY A 50 -6.57 -16.41 5.15
C GLY A 50 -7.16 -15.00 5.25
N LEU A 51 -6.89 -14.14 4.26
CA LEU A 51 -7.47 -12.79 4.18
C LEU A 51 -9.01 -12.82 4.10
N ARG A 52 -9.58 -13.86 3.50
CA ARG A 52 -11.04 -14.06 3.38
C ARG A 52 -11.73 -14.27 4.73
N ASP A 53 -10.98 -14.76 5.71
CA ASP A 53 -11.50 -15.11 7.03
C ASP A 53 -11.33 -13.96 8.05
N LEU A 54 -10.82 -12.81 7.61
CA LEU A 54 -10.61 -11.62 8.45
C LEU A 54 -11.88 -10.77 8.52
N PRO A 55 -12.27 -10.26 9.71
CA PRO A 55 -13.43 -9.38 9.83
C PRO A 55 -13.20 -8.01 9.17
N LEU A 56 -11.96 -7.51 9.19
CA LEU A 56 -11.56 -6.25 8.56
C LEU A 56 -10.71 -6.53 7.33
N LEU A 57 -10.89 -5.72 6.28
CA LEU A 57 -10.10 -5.75 5.04
C LEU A 57 -10.23 -7.04 4.20
N ALA A 58 -11.27 -7.85 4.40
CA ALA A 58 -11.54 -9.03 3.55
C ALA A 58 -11.75 -8.66 2.06
N ASP A 59 -12.22 -7.44 1.80
CA ASP A 59 -12.42 -6.88 0.47
C ASP A 59 -11.12 -6.59 -0.29
N LEU A 60 -9.96 -6.69 0.37
CA LEU A 60 -8.67 -6.60 -0.30
C LEU A 60 -8.34 -7.86 -1.13
N GLU A 61 -8.92 -9.04 -0.84
CA GLU A 61 -8.65 -10.27 -1.60
C GLU A 61 -8.95 -10.15 -3.10
N PRO A 62 -10.14 -9.69 -3.53
CA PRO A 62 -10.43 -9.54 -4.95
C PRO A 62 -9.55 -8.46 -5.59
N LEU A 63 -9.20 -7.39 -4.88
CA LEU A 63 -8.32 -6.33 -5.39
C LEU A 63 -6.90 -6.85 -5.65
N LEU A 64 -6.33 -7.58 -4.69
CA LEU A 64 -5.03 -8.21 -4.82
C LEU A 64 -5.00 -9.27 -5.92
N ARG A 65 -6.11 -10.01 -6.10
CA ARG A 65 -6.28 -10.94 -7.22
C ARG A 65 -6.30 -10.21 -8.57
N THR A 66 -7.03 -9.10 -8.68
CA THR A 66 -7.03 -8.27 -9.90
C THR A 66 -5.63 -7.78 -10.22
N LEU A 67 -4.90 -7.35 -9.20
CA LEU A 67 -3.52 -6.92 -9.33
C LEU A 67 -2.66 -8.07 -9.88
N PHE A 68 -2.77 -9.29 -9.32
CA PHE A 68 -1.96 -10.46 -9.73
C PHE A 68 -2.25 -10.93 -11.16
N LEU A 69 -3.50 -10.81 -11.60
CA LEU A 69 -3.93 -11.22 -12.94
C LEU A 69 -3.77 -10.09 -13.97
N ALA A 70 -3.29 -8.91 -13.56
CA ALA A 70 -3.15 -7.80 -14.47
C ALA A 70 -2.10 -8.12 -15.56
N PRO A 71 -2.40 -7.83 -16.84
CA PRO A 71 -1.43 -7.99 -17.91
C PRO A 71 -0.29 -6.96 -17.76
N ASP A 72 0.80 -7.15 -18.48
CA ASP A 72 1.87 -6.15 -18.54
C ASP A 72 1.33 -4.82 -19.10
N GLN A 73 1.59 -3.71 -18.39
CA GLN A 73 1.10 -2.37 -18.74
C GLN A 73 2.23 -1.35 -18.93
N ARG A 74 3.49 -1.80 -19.09
CA ARG A 74 4.65 -0.92 -19.29
C ARG A 74 4.46 0.11 -20.40
N ASP A 75 3.71 -0.22 -21.45
CA ASP A 75 3.41 0.70 -22.55
C ASP A 75 2.72 1.98 -22.08
N LYS A 76 1.90 1.90 -21.02
CA LYS A 76 1.21 3.06 -20.41
C LYS A 76 2.14 4.01 -19.66
N TRP A 77 3.41 3.65 -19.53
CA TRP A 77 4.48 4.43 -18.91
C TRP A 77 5.51 4.93 -19.93
N SER A 78 5.39 4.55 -21.20
CA SER A 78 6.26 5.02 -22.26
C SER A 78 5.97 6.50 -22.61
N GLY A 79 7.04 7.30 -22.72
CA GLY A 79 6.93 8.71 -23.15
C GLY A 79 6.31 9.65 -22.12
N VAL A 80 6.20 9.24 -20.85
CA VAL A 80 5.58 10.09 -19.83
C VAL A 80 6.60 10.95 -19.10
N ASP A 81 6.32 12.26 -19.05
CA ASP A 81 7.16 13.24 -18.38
C ASP A 81 7.10 13.05 -16.85
N ILE A 82 8.26 12.79 -16.24
CA ILE A 82 8.44 12.59 -14.80
C ILE A 82 7.95 13.82 -14.01
N LEU A 83 8.03 15.01 -14.60
CA LEU A 83 7.57 16.25 -13.96
C LEU A 83 6.05 16.33 -13.87
N ARG A 84 5.32 15.75 -14.84
CA ARG A 84 3.85 15.75 -14.88
C ARG A 84 3.23 15.01 -13.70
N TRP A 85 3.89 13.97 -13.22
CA TRP A 85 3.34 13.12 -12.16
C TRP A 85 3.64 13.61 -10.74
N ARG A 86 4.39 14.71 -10.57
CA ARG A 86 4.61 15.29 -9.23
C ARG A 86 3.32 15.60 -8.47
N CYS A 87 2.20 15.81 -9.18
CA CYS A 87 0.91 16.14 -8.58
C CYS A 87 -0.27 15.33 -9.16
N GLN A 88 -0.02 14.31 -9.99
CA GLN A 88 -1.08 13.55 -10.67
C GLN A 88 -0.78 12.05 -10.63
N ILE A 89 -1.82 11.24 -10.49
CA ILE A 89 -1.75 9.78 -10.50
C ILE A 89 -1.96 9.28 -11.93
N ASN A 90 -1.20 8.28 -12.36
CA ASN A 90 -1.40 7.65 -13.67
C ASN A 90 -2.65 6.78 -13.68
N THR A 91 -3.80 7.39 -13.97
CA THR A 91 -5.08 6.69 -14.06
C THR A 91 -5.23 5.84 -15.32
N ALA A 92 -4.30 5.92 -16.27
CA ALA A 92 -4.33 5.05 -17.44
C ALA A 92 -3.96 3.61 -17.05
N ASP A 93 -3.11 3.43 -16.05
CA ASP A 93 -2.68 2.13 -15.55
C ASP A 93 -3.68 1.56 -14.53
N ASP A 94 -4.18 0.35 -14.80
CA ASP A 94 -5.19 -0.28 -13.96
C ASP A 94 -4.60 -0.82 -12.65
N CYS A 95 -3.33 -1.22 -12.63
CA CYS A 95 -2.62 -1.63 -11.41
C CYS A 95 -2.53 -0.45 -10.44
N VAL A 96 -2.22 0.76 -10.95
CA VAL A 96 -2.19 1.98 -10.13
C VAL A 96 -3.55 2.27 -9.51
N ARG A 97 -4.62 2.16 -10.30
CA ARG A 97 -5.99 2.35 -9.79
C ARG A 97 -6.37 1.33 -8.72
N VAL A 98 -5.89 0.09 -8.85
CA VAL A 98 -6.13 -0.95 -7.83
C VAL A 98 -5.33 -0.67 -6.56
N ILE A 99 -4.06 -0.27 -6.69
CA ILE A 99 -3.21 0.10 -5.55
C ILE A 99 -3.83 1.28 -4.79
N GLU A 100 -4.31 2.31 -5.49
CA GLU A 100 -4.97 3.45 -4.87
C GLU A 100 -6.19 3.02 -4.05
N LYS A 101 -7.03 2.13 -4.60
CA LYS A 101 -8.18 1.58 -3.87
C LYS A 101 -7.77 0.80 -2.63
N ILE A 102 -6.67 0.04 -2.69
CA ILE A 102 -6.13 -0.68 -1.53
C ILE A 102 -5.68 0.32 -0.46
N SER A 103 -4.95 1.37 -0.85
CA SER A 103 -4.49 2.42 0.06
C SER A 103 -5.64 3.17 0.72
N ASP A 104 -6.65 3.56 -0.06
CA ASP A 104 -7.88 4.17 0.45
C ASP A 104 -8.58 3.28 1.47
N ARG A 105 -8.68 1.98 1.17
CA ARG A 105 -9.36 1.04 2.04
C ARG A 105 -8.64 0.88 3.38
N ILE A 106 -7.31 0.81 3.35
CA ILE A 106 -6.48 0.79 4.58
C ILE A 106 -6.69 2.10 5.34
N ARG A 107 -6.65 3.25 4.66
CA ARG A 107 -6.87 4.57 5.28
C ARG A 107 -8.20 4.64 6.02
N VAL A 108 -9.30 4.25 5.38
CA VAL A 108 -10.64 4.24 6.01
C VAL A 108 -10.62 3.41 7.29
N VAL A 109 -10.03 2.22 7.23
CA VAL A 109 -9.95 1.34 8.40
C VAL A 109 -9.07 1.94 9.52
N LEU A 110 -7.98 2.63 9.19
CA LEU A 110 -7.14 3.32 10.19
C LEU A 110 -7.88 4.47 10.87
N LEU A 111 -8.71 5.20 10.12
CA LEU A 111 -9.54 6.29 10.65
C LEU A 111 -10.67 5.73 11.53
N ASP A 112 -11.36 4.68 11.08
CA ASP A 112 -12.45 4.03 11.82
C ASP A 112 -11.97 3.46 13.16
N MET A 113 -10.74 2.92 13.22
CA MET A 113 -10.12 2.46 14.47
C MET A 113 -9.58 3.58 15.36
N GLY A 114 -9.57 4.83 14.89
CA GLY A 114 -9.01 5.98 15.61
C GLY A 114 -7.47 5.94 15.75
N LEU A 115 -6.79 5.12 14.95
CA LEU A 115 -5.33 5.01 14.95
C LEU A 115 -4.67 6.26 14.34
N SER A 116 -5.30 6.83 13.33
CA SER A 116 -4.91 8.10 12.71
C SER A 116 -6.09 9.08 12.69
N GLN A 117 -5.76 10.38 12.64
CA GLN A 117 -6.72 11.49 12.53
C GLN A 117 -6.28 12.49 11.45
N VAL A 118 -5.32 12.10 10.62
CA VAL A 118 -4.77 12.95 9.55
C VAL A 118 -5.69 12.90 8.34
N ASP A 119 -6.02 14.06 7.77
CA ASP A 119 -6.84 14.18 6.56
C ASP A 119 -5.94 14.24 5.30
N SER A 120 -5.24 13.14 5.04
CA SER A 120 -4.34 12.99 3.90
C SER A 120 -4.68 11.72 3.14
N ASP A 121 -4.45 11.70 1.83
CA ASP A 121 -4.61 10.49 1.01
C ASP A 121 -3.36 9.58 1.08
N PHE A 122 -2.22 10.14 1.48
CA PHE A 122 -0.96 9.39 1.61
C PHE A 122 -0.84 8.61 2.92
N LEU A 123 -0.65 7.28 2.82
CA LEU A 123 -0.40 6.38 3.96
C LEU A 123 0.82 6.76 4.80
N ASP A 124 1.82 7.41 4.22
CA ASP A 124 3.03 7.84 4.92
C ASP A 124 2.71 8.85 6.04
N HIS A 125 1.84 9.82 5.77
CA HIS A 125 1.40 10.79 6.77
C HIS A 125 0.66 10.12 7.94
N HIS A 126 -0.17 9.10 7.65
CA HIS A 126 -0.82 8.32 8.70
C HIS A 126 0.19 7.51 9.51
N THR A 127 1.21 6.94 8.85
CA THR A 127 2.28 6.19 9.51
C THR A 127 3.05 7.07 10.48
N GLY A 128 3.45 8.27 10.06
CA GLY A 128 4.12 9.24 10.94
C GLY A 128 3.28 9.60 12.17
N ALA A 129 1.98 9.83 11.99
CA ALA A 129 1.06 10.08 13.09
C ALA A 129 0.96 8.90 14.07
N ILE A 130 0.87 7.67 13.57
CA ILE A 130 0.81 6.45 14.40
C ILE A 130 2.11 6.28 15.18
N LEU A 131 3.26 6.36 14.50
CA LEU A 131 4.57 6.19 15.11
C LEU A 131 4.83 7.24 16.20
N SER A 132 4.36 8.48 16.03
CA SER A 132 4.51 9.53 17.05
C SER A 132 3.80 9.23 18.38
N ARG A 133 2.77 8.37 18.36
CA ARG A 133 1.97 7.97 19.53
C ARG A 133 2.54 6.76 20.26
N ILE A 134 3.53 6.06 19.69
CA ILE A 134 4.16 4.91 20.33
C ILE A 134 4.99 5.40 21.53
N THR A 135 4.60 4.95 22.72
CA THR A 135 5.26 5.31 23.99
C THR A 135 6.38 4.32 24.35
N ASP A 136 6.34 3.10 23.81
CA ASP A 136 7.32 2.06 24.10
C ASP A 136 8.70 2.39 23.48
N ASP A 137 9.70 2.54 24.34
CA ASP A 137 11.07 2.90 23.96
C ASP A 137 11.81 1.81 23.18
N ALA A 138 11.45 0.54 23.35
CA ALA A 138 12.07 -0.56 22.60
C ALA A 138 11.59 -0.53 21.14
N LEU A 139 10.29 -0.25 20.93
CA LEU A 139 9.71 -0.14 19.59
C LEU A 139 10.15 1.15 18.86
N ARG A 140 10.45 2.22 19.58
CA ARG A 140 10.86 3.51 18.99
C ARG A 140 12.29 3.55 18.45
N ARG A 141 13.12 2.56 18.82
CA ARG A 141 14.54 2.48 18.44
C ARG A 141 14.80 1.54 17.25
N ILE A 142 13.75 0.91 16.72
CA ILE A 142 13.80 0.05 15.53
C ILE A 142 13.84 0.94 14.28
#